data_AF-A0A382QJU7-F1
#
_entry.id   AF-A0A382QJU7-F1
#
_cell.length_a   1.000
_cell.length_b   1.000
_cell.length_c   1.000
_cell.angle_alpha   90.00
_cell.angle_beta   90.00
_cell.angle_gamma   90.00
#
_symmetry.space_group_name_H-M   'P 1'
#
loop_
_entity.id
_entity.type
_entity.pdbx_description
1 polymer ?
#
loop_
_entity_poly.entity_id
_entity_poly.type
_entity_poly.pdbx_seq_one_letter_code
_entity_poly.pdbx_strand_id
1 'polypeptide(L)'
;GNTAHAKKSKMEKFLEDELDGIDDDQALRKEVDQLIKAISAEAKLPSQVKLDAADKAAIEAGRELFFEDGFSCVDCHALGDWNSDDYSAPDLTGYGSRKWLLDIMDDPAHERFYGSKNDRMPAFGKDEKLTRKQMEQIAGWLRGE
;
A
#
# COMPACT_ATOMS: atom_id res chain seq x y z
N GLY A 1 8.80 -16.43 5.04
CA GLY A 1 7.54 -17.21 4.99
C GLY A 1 7.30 -17.85 6.34
N ASN A 2 6.04 -18.04 6.74
CA ASN A 2 5.54 -18.44 8.08
C ASN A 2 5.05 -17.29 8.97
N THR A 3 4.42 -16.26 8.41
CA THR A 3 3.70 -15.27 9.24
C THR A 3 2.48 -15.88 9.90
N ALA A 4 2.08 -15.35 11.07
CA ALA A 4 0.80 -15.67 11.69
C ALA A 4 -0.39 -15.38 10.73
N HIS A 5 -0.15 -14.52 9.74
CA HIS A 5 -1.10 -14.09 8.72
C HIS A 5 -1.05 -14.91 7.42
N ALA A 6 -0.16 -15.91 7.32
CA ALA A 6 0.10 -16.60 6.05
C ALA A 6 -1.00 -17.59 5.62
N LYS A 7 -2.05 -17.79 6.42
CA LYS A 7 -3.21 -18.64 6.10
C LYS A 7 -4.48 -18.09 6.74
N LYS A 8 -5.55 -17.95 5.96
CA LYS A 8 -6.90 -17.51 6.36
C LYS A 8 -6.97 -16.05 6.84
N SER A 9 -6.15 -15.16 6.28
CA SER A 9 -6.31 -13.74 6.57
C SER A 9 -7.51 -13.14 5.83
N LYS A 10 -8.08 -12.04 6.33
CA LYS A 10 -9.18 -11.34 5.63
C LYS A 10 -8.75 -10.87 4.23
N MET A 11 -7.50 -10.40 4.10
CA MET A 11 -6.95 -9.92 2.83
C MET A 11 -6.75 -11.07 1.82
N GLU A 12 -6.20 -12.21 2.27
CA GLU A 12 -6.06 -13.40 1.42
C GLU A 12 -7.42 -13.86 0.89
N LYS A 13 -8.41 -13.97 1.78
CA LYS A 13 -9.76 -14.37 1.38
C LYS A 13 -10.37 -13.37 0.38
N PHE A 14 -10.21 -12.07 0.62
CA PHE A 14 -10.66 -11.04 -0.30
C PHE A 14 -10.02 -11.19 -1.69
N LEU A 15 -8.71 -11.43 -1.77
CA LEU A 15 -8.02 -11.62 -3.04
C LEU A 15 -8.48 -12.89 -3.77
N GLU A 16 -8.72 -13.97 -3.03
CA GLU A 16 -9.29 -15.21 -3.58
C GLU A 16 -10.73 -15.04 -4.05
N ASP A 17 -11.53 -14.21 -3.37
CA ASP A 17 -12.95 -14.01 -3.71
C ASP A 17 -13.12 -13.01 -4.87
N GLU A 18 -12.39 -11.88 -4.87
CA GLU A 18 -12.59 -10.76 -5.81
C GLU A 18 -11.66 -10.79 -7.03
N LEU A 19 -10.49 -11.43 -6.94
CA LEU A 19 -9.51 -11.48 -8.04
C LEU A 19 -9.38 -12.87 -8.68
N ASP A 20 -10.27 -13.80 -8.37
CA ASP A 20 -10.29 -15.12 -9.02
C ASP A 20 -10.48 -14.98 -10.53
N GLY A 21 -9.75 -15.78 -11.30
CA GLY A 21 -9.85 -15.76 -12.77
C GLY A 21 -9.31 -14.51 -13.47
N ILE A 22 -8.56 -13.63 -12.77
CA ILE A 22 -7.93 -12.43 -13.35
C ILE A 22 -7.10 -12.69 -14.64
N ASP A 23 -6.52 -13.89 -14.77
CA ASP A 23 -5.73 -14.26 -15.95
C ASP A 23 -6.60 -14.46 -17.20
N ASP A 24 -7.86 -14.87 -17.02
CA ASP A 24 -8.79 -15.20 -18.09
C ASP A 24 -9.82 -14.07 -18.36
N ASP A 25 -10.10 -13.22 -17.37
CA ASP A 25 -11.01 -12.08 -17.49
C ASP A 25 -10.27 -10.77 -17.81
N GLN A 26 -10.38 -10.33 -19.06
CA GLN A 26 -9.75 -9.08 -19.54
C GLN A 26 -10.34 -7.81 -18.92
N ALA A 27 -11.62 -7.81 -18.54
CA ALA A 27 -12.24 -6.65 -17.91
C ALA A 27 -11.73 -6.49 -16.48
N LEU A 28 -11.75 -7.58 -15.70
CA LEU A 28 -11.19 -7.61 -14.35
C LEU A 28 -9.71 -7.24 -14.35
N ARG A 29 -8.91 -7.81 -15.26
CA ARG A 29 -7.49 -7.48 -15.39
C ARG A 29 -7.25 -5.99 -15.63
N LYS A 30 -8.08 -5.36 -16.46
CA LYS A 30 -7.98 -3.93 -16.74
C LYS A 30 -8.29 -3.07 -15.50
N GLU A 31 -9.29 -3.45 -14.72
CA GLU A 31 -9.63 -2.77 -13.47
C GLU A 31 -8.51 -2.91 -12.43
N VAL A 32 -7.92 -4.10 -12.31
CA VAL A 32 -6.76 -4.35 -11.45
C VAL A 32 -5.53 -3.57 -11.91
N ASP A 33 -5.30 -3.45 -13.23
CA ASP A 33 -4.23 -2.59 -13.76
C ASP A 33 -4.44 -1.11 -13.36
N GLN A 34 -5.70 -0.64 -13.31
CA GLN A 34 -6.03 0.71 -12.85
C GLN A 34 -5.79 0.86 -11.34
N LEU A 35 -6.17 -0.13 -10.52
CA LEU A 35 -5.88 -0.17 -9.09
C LEU A 35 -4.36 -0.11 -8.81
N ILE A 36 -3.59 -0.91 -9.54
CA ILE A 36 -2.12 -0.94 -9.41
C ILE A 36 -1.53 0.43 -9.73
N LYS A 37 -1.98 1.07 -10.81
CA LYS A 37 -1.55 2.44 -11.17
C LYS A 37 -1.91 3.45 -10.08
N ALA A 38 -3.11 3.36 -9.51
CA ALA A 38 -3.56 4.25 -8.45
C ALA A 38 -2.69 4.15 -7.19
N ILE A 39 -2.44 2.95 -6.67
CA ILE A 39 -1.52 2.76 -5.53
C ILE A 39 -0.09 3.14 -5.89
N SER A 40 0.38 2.78 -7.09
CA SER A 40 1.75 3.13 -7.50
C SER A 40 1.97 4.65 -7.50
N ALA A 41 0.97 5.42 -7.91
CA ALA A 41 1.04 6.88 -7.94
C ALA A 41 1.12 7.52 -6.55
N GLU A 42 0.68 6.84 -5.48
CA GLU A 42 0.85 7.31 -4.10
C GLU A 42 2.33 7.52 -3.73
N ALA A 43 3.23 6.76 -4.37
CA ALA A 43 4.66 6.83 -4.09
C ALA A 43 5.29 8.15 -4.56
N LYS A 44 4.68 8.86 -5.53
CA LYS A 44 5.20 10.11 -6.12
C LYS A 44 6.68 10.00 -6.47
N LEU A 45 7.05 8.93 -7.18
CA LEU A 45 8.45 8.67 -7.54
C LEU A 45 8.93 9.70 -8.58
N PRO A 46 10.11 10.32 -8.39
CA PRO A 46 10.64 11.29 -9.37
C PRO A 46 10.81 10.69 -10.77
N SER A 47 11.19 9.41 -10.86
CA SER A 47 11.34 8.67 -12.11
C SER A 47 10.02 8.37 -12.82
N GLN A 48 8.90 8.36 -12.09
CA GLN A 48 7.59 7.97 -12.60
C GLN A 48 6.72 9.15 -13.05
N VAL A 49 7.09 10.40 -12.73
CA VAL A 49 6.28 11.61 -12.98
C VAL A 49 5.69 11.68 -14.41
N LYS A 50 6.47 11.32 -15.44
CA LYS A 50 5.99 11.35 -16.83
C LYS A 50 4.98 10.24 -17.13
N LEU A 51 5.18 9.05 -16.55
CA LEU A 51 4.25 7.93 -16.68
C LEU A 51 2.95 8.23 -15.96
N ASP A 52 3.01 8.75 -14.73
CA ASP A 52 1.81 9.14 -13.96
C ASP A 52 1.00 10.22 -14.68
N ALA A 53 1.67 11.19 -15.32
CA ALA A 53 1.00 12.20 -16.13
C ALA A 53 0.30 11.59 -17.36
N ALA A 54 0.90 10.60 -18.01
CA ALA A 54 0.30 9.90 -19.14
C ALA A 54 -0.86 8.99 -18.71
N ASP A 55 -0.74 8.35 -17.54
CA ASP A 55 -1.71 7.43 -16.97
C ASP A 55 -2.78 8.12 -16.10
N LYS A 56 -2.82 9.46 -16.06
CA LYS A 56 -3.69 10.24 -15.17
C LYS A 56 -5.13 9.74 -15.12
N ALA A 57 -5.76 9.51 -16.28
CA ALA A 57 -7.14 9.04 -16.35
C ALA A 57 -7.31 7.61 -15.82
N ALA A 58 -6.31 6.74 -16.01
CA ALA A 58 -6.32 5.39 -15.48
C ALA A 58 -6.10 5.38 -13.96
N ILE A 59 -5.25 6.27 -13.45
CA ILE A 59 -5.03 6.49 -12.01
C ILE A 59 -6.32 7.00 -11.35
N GLU A 60 -7.00 7.97 -11.95
CA GLU A 60 -8.27 8.50 -11.44
C GLU A 60 -9.35 7.41 -11.43
N ALA A 61 -9.53 6.66 -12.53
CA ALA A 61 -10.44 5.53 -12.56
C ALA A 61 -10.08 4.44 -11.51
N GLY A 62 -8.79 4.17 -11.35
CA GLY A 62 -8.30 3.24 -10.34
C GLY A 62 -8.61 3.69 -8.91
N ARG A 63 -8.57 5.00 -8.63
CA ARG A 63 -8.98 5.53 -7.33
C ARG A 63 -10.47 5.33 -7.05
N GLU A 64 -11.33 5.46 -8.06
CA GLU A 64 -12.76 5.19 -7.89
C GLU A 64 -13.04 3.72 -7.56
N LEU A 65 -12.22 2.79 -8.09
CA LEU A 65 -12.33 1.36 -7.79
C LEU A 65 -11.98 1.00 -6.33
N PHE A 66 -11.41 1.92 -5.54
CA PHE A 66 -11.16 1.68 -4.11
C PHE A 66 -12.43 1.69 -3.27
N PHE A 67 -13.53 2.28 -3.76
CA PHE A 67 -14.79 2.44 -3.04
C PHE A 67 -15.74 1.25 -3.18
N GLU A 68 -16.89 1.35 -2.51
CA GLU A 68 -17.95 0.33 -2.45
C GLU A 68 -18.47 -0.12 -3.83
N ASP A 69 -18.47 0.77 -4.83
CA ASP A 69 -18.92 0.44 -6.19
C ASP A 69 -17.85 -0.31 -7.03
N GLY A 70 -16.65 -0.49 -6.48
CA GLY A 70 -15.55 -1.25 -7.08
C GLY A 70 -15.16 -2.45 -6.22
N PHE A 71 -13.99 -2.36 -5.60
CA PHE A 71 -13.39 -3.44 -4.80
C PHE A 71 -13.49 -3.19 -3.29
N SER A 72 -14.06 -2.07 -2.85
CA SER A 72 -14.22 -1.74 -1.42
C SER A 72 -12.92 -1.85 -0.61
N CYS A 73 -11.78 -1.52 -1.24
CA CYS A 73 -10.46 -1.57 -0.60
C CYS A 73 -10.43 -0.68 0.66
N VAL A 74 -11.19 0.43 0.64
CA VAL A 74 -11.28 1.36 1.76
C VAL A 74 -12.09 0.85 2.95
N ASP A 75 -12.80 -0.28 2.83
CA ASP A 75 -13.48 -0.90 3.98
C ASP A 75 -12.49 -1.36 5.05
N CYS A 76 -11.25 -1.65 4.64
CA CYS A 76 -10.18 -2.08 5.53
C CYS A 76 -9.00 -1.12 5.58
N HIS A 77 -8.66 -0.46 4.47
CA HIS A 77 -7.48 0.41 4.35
C HIS A 77 -7.87 1.89 4.33
N ALA A 78 -7.05 2.75 4.94
CA ALA A 78 -7.15 4.19 4.68
C ALA A 78 -6.45 4.57 3.36
N LEU A 79 -6.96 5.58 2.67
CA LEU A 79 -6.33 6.16 1.47
C LEU A 79 -6.73 7.64 1.30
N GLY A 80 -5.77 8.55 1.48
CA GLY A 80 -6.03 9.98 1.48
C GLY A 80 -6.96 10.36 2.64
N ASP A 81 -8.06 11.04 2.31
CA ASP A 81 -9.10 11.41 3.27
C ASP A 81 -10.15 10.29 3.45
N TRP A 82 -9.96 9.12 2.82
CA TRP A 82 -10.93 8.01 2.89
C TRP A 82 -10.56 7.02 3.98
N ASN A 83 -11.59 6.67 4.75
CA ASN A 83 -11.49 5.81 5.92
C ASN A 83 -10.32 6.20 6.86
N SER A 84 -10.07 7.50 7.04
CA SER A 84 -8.92 8.00 7.81
C SER A 84 -9.01 7.76 9.31
N ASP A 85 -10.22 7.47 9.82
CA ASP A 85 -10.52 7.51 11.25
C ASP A 85 -10.76 6.13 11.87
N ASP A 86 -11.10 5.09 11.08
CA ASP A 86 -11.41 3.74 11.58
C ASP A 86 -11.10 2.63 10.55
N TYR A 87 -9.81 2.39 10.31
CA TYR A 87 -9.32 1.35 9.42
C TYR A 87 -8.70 0.18 10.19
N SER A 88 -8.76 -1.03 9.62
CA SER A 88 -8.31 -2.26 10.28
C SER A 88 -7.10 -2.95 9.61
N ALA A 89 -6.62 -2.35 8.51
CA ALA A 89 -5.46 -2.73 7.72
C ALA A 89 -4.57 -1.50 7.41
N PRO A 90 -3.30 -1.66 7.00
CA PRO A 90 -2.36 -0.54 6.88
C PRO A 90 -2.88 0.65 6.06
N ASP A 91 -2.66 1.87 6.53
CA ASP A 91 -2.92 3.10 5.77
C ASP A 91 -2.04 3.15 4.51
N LEU A 92 -2.70 3.22 3.35
CA LEU A 92 -2.08 3.26 2.03
C LEU A 92 -1.82 4.71 1.56
N THR A 93 -2.17 5.72 2.36
CA THR A 93 -1.93 7.13 2.04
C THR A 93 -0.44 7.40 1.87
N GLY A 94 -0.05 7.79 0.66
CA GLY A 94 1.35 7.97 0.30
C GLY A 94 2.15 6.67 0.34
N TYR A 95 1.53 5.51 0.13
CA TYR A 95 2.21 4.21 0.03
C TYR A 95 3.43 4.30 -0.88
N GLY A 96 4.59 3.81 -0.42
CA GLY A 96 5.86 3.89 -1.16
C GLY A 96 6.51 5.29 -1.21
N SER A 97 5.86 6.33 -0.68
CA SER A 97 6.47 7.65 -0.54
C SER A 97 7.64 7.61 0.44
N ARG A 98 8.56 8.58 0.33
CA ARG A 98 9.70 8.68 1.26
C ARG A 98 9.25 8.70 2.72
N LYS A 99 8.20 9.47 3.03
CA LYS A 99 7.64 9.54 4.38
C LYS A 99 7.08 8.18 4.82
N TRP A 100 6.25 7.55 3.99
CA TRP A 100 5.64 6.26 4.32
C TRP A 100 6.69 5.18 4.61
N LEU A 101 7.74 5.10 3.78
CA LEU A 101 8.85 4.16 4.00
C LEU A 101 9.62 4.45 5.29
N LEU A 102 9.87 5.71 5.59
CA LEU A 102 10.58 6.10 6.82
C LEU A 102 9.75 5.82 8.07
N ASP A 103 8.45 6.10 8.01
CA ASP A 103 7.53 5.87 9.12
C ASP A 103 7.37 4.36 9.41
N ILE A 104 7.22 3.51 8.39
CA ILE A 104 7.08 2.05 8.59
C ILE A 104 8.39 1.40 9.06
N MET A 105 9.56 1.92 8.67
CA MET A 105 10.85 1.48 9.21
C MET A 105 11.06 1.94 10.66
N ASP A 106 10.52 3.11 11.02
CA ASP A 106 10.64 3.67 12.36
C ASP A 106 9.83 2.86 13.38
N ASP A 107 8.52 2.71 13.13
CA ASP A 107 7.60 1.96 14.00
C ASP A 107 6.51 1.24 13.18
N PRO A 108 6.76 0.01 12.70
CA PRO A 108 5.77 -0.79 11.97
C PRO A 108 4.59 -1.26 12.85
N ALA A 109 4.71 -1.16 14.18
CA ALA A 109 3.62 -1.46 15.12
C ALA A 109 2.75 -0.23 15.42
N HIS A 110 3.03 0.92 14.82
CA HIS A 110 2.15 2.08 14.86
C HIS A 110 0.76 1.72 14.28
N GLU A 111 -0.31 2.34 14.80
CA GLU A 111 -1.71 2.06 14.40
C GLU A 111 -1.94 2.23 12.89
N ARG A 112 -1.20 3.17 12.30
CA ARG A 112 -1.13 3.44 10.86
C ARG A 112 -0.72 2.24 10.00
N PHE A 113 0.03 1.29 10.56
CA PHE A 113 0.58 0.16 9.82
C PHE A 113 -0.04 -1.15 10.29
N TYR A 114 0.74 -1.98 10.98
CA TYR A 114 0.27 -3.29 11.42
C TYR A 114 -0.34 -3.25 12.82
N GLY A 115 -0.14 -2.17 13.59
CA GLY A 115 -0.63 -2.07 14.96
C GLY A 115 -0.18 -3.27 15.82
N SER A 116 -1.11 -3.77 16.64
CA SER A 116 -0.92 -4.99 17.44
C SER A 116 -0.76 -6.28 16.61
N LYS A 117 -1.02 -6.24 15.30
CA LYS A 117 -0.85 -7.37 14.37
C LYS A 117 0.57 -7.45 13.80
N ASN A 118 1.48 -6.52 14.15
CA ASN A 118 2.87 -6.61 13.75
C ASN A 118 3.52 -7.85 14.37
N ASP A 119 3.88 -8.82 13.53
CA ASP A 119 4.42 -10.11 13.97
C ASP A 119 5.95 -10.12 13.92
N ARG A 120 6.55 -9.56 12.86
CA ARG A 120 7.99 -9.76 12.57
C ARG A 120 8.78 -8.53 12.19
N MET A 121 8.15 -7.43 11.79
CA MET A 121 8.92 -6.27 11.34
C MET A 121 9.48 -5.55 12.57
N PRO A 122 10.82 -5.46 12.75
CA PRO A 122 11.39 -4.73 13.87
C PRO A 122 11.12 -3.23 13.73
N ALA A 123 10.98 -2.52 14.85
CA ALA A 123 10.91 -1.07 14.86
C ALA A 123 12.34 -0.51 14.76
N PHE A 124 12.89 -0.44 13.55
CA PHE A 124 14.31 -0.17 13.35
C PHE A 124 14.72 1.22 13.85
N GLY A 125 13.86 2.23 13.67
CA GLY A 125 14.11 3.58 14.17
C GLY A 125 13.84 3.70 15.66
N LYS A 126 12.65 3.31 16.11
CA LYS A 126 12.22 3.41 17.52
C LYS A 126 13.09 2.58 18.47
N ASP A 127 13.56 1.40 18.05
CA ASP A 127 14.48 0.55 18.84
C ASP A 127 15.95 0.90 18.58
N GLU A 128 16.24 2.02 17.91
CA GLU A 128 17.58 2.54 17.61
C GLU A 128 18.50 1.56 16.87
N LYS A 129 17.93 0.59 16.13
CA LYS A 129 18.70 -0.37 15.32
C LYS A 129 19.31 0.29 14.08
N LEU A 130 18.66 1.33 13.58
CA LEU A 130 19.14 2.17 12.48
C LEU A 130 19.06 3.64 12.88
N THR A 131 20.10 4.39 12.53
CA THR A 131 20.04 5.84 12.59
C THR A 131 19.10 6.38 11.53
N ARG A 132 18.57 7.59 11.75
CA ARG A 132 17.75 8.31 10.77
C ARG A 132 18.42 8.38 9.38
N LYS A 133 19.72 8.65 9.34
CA LYS A 133 20.49 8.73 8.10
C LYS A 133 20.55 7.40 7.34
N GLN A 134 20.69 6.27 8.05
CA GLN A 134 20.69 4.96 7.42
C GLN A 134 19.30 4.62 6.84
N MET A 135 18.22 4.92 7.57
CA MET A 135 16.86 4.76 7.04
C MET A 135 16.63 5.62 5.80
N GLU A 136 17.11 6.86 5.80
CA GLU A 136 17.03 7.76 4.63
C GLU A 136 17.83 7.25 3.42
N GLN A 137 18.97 6.59 3.63
CA GLN A 137 19.74 5.96 2.57
C GLN A 137 18.99 4.74 1.98
N ILE A 138 18.39 3.90 2.82
CA ILE A 138 17.58 2.77 2.37
C ILE A 138 16.36 3.26 1.60
N ALA A 139 15.62 4.24 2.14
CA ALA A 139 14.46 4.82 1.47
C ALA A 139 14.83 5.47 0.14
N GLY A 140 15.98 6.16 0.06
CA GLY A 140 16.50 6.72 -1.18
C GLY A 140 16.80 5.63 -2.22
N TRP A 141 17.55 4.60 -1.81
CA TRP A 141 17.86 3.47 -2.69
C TRP A 141 16.61 2.77 -3.23
N LEU A 142 15.61 2.50 -2.39
CA LEU A 142 14.34 1.88 -2.81
C LEU A 142 13.56 2.76 -3.80
N ARG A 143 13.67 4.08 -3.68
CA ARG A 143 12.97 5.06 -4.54
C ARG A 143 13.77 5.46 -5.78
N GLY A 144 15.03 5.03 -5.88
CA GLY A 144 15.95 5.50 -6.91
C GLY A 144 16.35 6.97 -6.78
N GLU A 145 16.41 7.48 -5.53
CA GLU A 145 16.82 8.85 -5.16
C GLU A 145 18.26 8.93 -4.64
#